data_AF-A0AAW9NLG5-F1
#
_entry.id   AF-A0AAW9NLG5-F1
#
_cell.length_a   1.000
_cell.length_b   1.000
_cell.length_c   1.000
_cell.angle_alpha   90.00
_cell.angle_beta   90.00
_cell.angle_gamma   90.00
#
_symmetry.space_group_name_H-M   'P 1'
#
loop_
_entity.id
_entity.type
_entity.pdbx_description
1 polymer ?
#
loop_
_entity_poly.entity_id
_entity_poly.type
_entity_poly.pdbx_seq_one_letter_code
_entity_poly.pdbx_strand_id
1 'polypeptide(L)'
;MIAKDLGFEELYGLGDIDALLEKAQEKCELKLRGKKFAGMEKEDVVQEVLIKVHKSLSKYDSSKAKMSTYIEHVIENMVKDCYKKCGTEKNLILVNALELEDSYEWDDEAFQGYGAHVGSVDAGYMAVDMSIDVSITFSAREKEIFELRTQGYEFVDIADKLGVTKARISQIWKGIKAKYDQF
;
A
#
# COMPACT_ATOMS: atom_id res chain seq x y z
N MET A 1 -23.71 -6.51 -21.72
CA MET A 1 -23.15 -7.71 -21.06
C MET A 1 -21.97 -8.35 -21.83
N ILE A 2 -21.48 -7.77 -22.94
CA ILE A 2 -20.38 -8.34 -23.76
C ILE A 2 -18.99 -7.80 -23.34
N ALA A 3 -18.91 -6.64 -22.68
CA ALA A 3 -17.63 -5.99 -22.39
C ALA A 3 -16.79 -6.63 -21.27
N LYS A 4 -17.39 -7.44 -20.38
CA LYS A 4 -16.71 -7.92 -19.16
C LYS A 4 -15.57 -8.94 -19.43
N ASP A 5 -15.71 -9.73 -20.50
CA ASP A 5 -14.69 -10.74 -20.87
C ASP A 5 -13.59 -10.19 -21.80
N LEU A 6 -13.75 -9.00 -22.37
CA LEU A 6 -12.79 -8.44 -23.32
C LEU A 6 -11.48 -8.04 -22.64
N GLY A 7 -10.34 -8.38 -23.24
CA GLY A 7 -9.01 -8.02 -22.77
C GLY A 7 -8.74 -6.51 -22.84
N PHE A 8 -7.71 -6.04 -22.13
CA PHE A 8 -7.32 -4.62 -22.15
C PHE A 8 -7.00 -4.13 -23.57
N GLU A 9 -6.43 -5.00 -24.40
CA GLU A 9 -6.10 -4.75 -25.79
C GLU A 9 -7.35 -4.51 -26.65
N GLU A 10 -8.39 -5.32 -26.43
CA GLU A 10 -9.64 -5.25 -27.18
C GLU A 10 -10.43 -4.01 -26.79
N LEU A 11 -10.54 -3.74 -25.49
CA LEU A 11 -11.20 -2.54 -24.95
C LEU A 11 -10.53 -1.26 -25.45
N TYR A 12 -9.19 -1.23 -25.47
CA TYR A 12 -8.46 -0.09 -26.02
C TYR A 12 -8.68 0.07 -27.53
N GLY A 13 -8.67 -1.03 -28.29
CA GLY A 13 -8.92 -1.00 -29.73
C GLY A 13 -10.33 -0.53 -30.10
N LEU A 14 -11.31 -0.82 -29.25
CA LEU A 14 -12.69 -0.34 -29.39
C LEU A 14 -12.88 1.12 -28.94
N GLY A 15 -11.89 1.71 -28.27
CA GLY A 15 -11.98 3.05 -27.69
C GLY A 15 -12.90 3.13 -26.46
N ASP A 16 -13.25 1.98 -25.87
CA ASP A 16 -14.10 1.91 -24.68
C ASP A 16 -13.24 2.10 -23.42
N ILE A 17 -12.93 3.37 -23.16
CA ILE A 17 -12.06 3.77 -22.04
C ILE A 17 -12.73 3.49 -20.70
N ASP A 18 -14.06 3.63 -20.61
CA ASP A 18 -14.80 3.40 -19.37
C ASP A 18 -14.71 1.92 -18.95
N ALA A 19 -14.97 0.99 -19.88
CA ALA A 19 -14.83 -0.44 -19.61
C ALA A 19 -13.36 -0.83 -19.32
N LEU A 20 -12.40 -0.17 -19.96
CA LEU A 20 -10.98 -0.36 -19.68
C LEU A 20 -10.63 0.06 -18.24
N LEU A 21 -11.15 1.20 -17.78
CA LEU A 21 -10.94 1.70 -16.42
C LEU A 21 -11.64 0.81 -15.38
N GLU A 22 -12.85 0.33 -15.64
CA GLU A 22 -13.54 -0.64 -14.78
C GLU A 22 -12.69 -1.91 -14.61
N LYS A 23 -12.12 -2.44 -15.70
CA LYS A 23 -11.24 -3.60 -15.65
C LYS A 23 -9.92 -3.32 -14.91
N ALA A 24 -9.38 -2.10 -15.05
CA ALA A 24 -8.20 -1.66 -14.31
C ALA A 24 -8.50 -1.54 -12.81
N GLN A 25 -9.71 -1.11 -12.45
CA GLN A 25 -10.20 -1.04 -11.07
C GLN A 25 -10.25 -2.42 -10.43
N GLU A 26 -10.93 -3.38 -11.07
CA GLU A 26 -11.03 -4.77 -10.57
C GLU A 26 -9.62 -5.36 -10.35
N LYS A 27 -8.70 -5.15 -11.31
CA LYS A 27 -7.31 -5.61 -11.20
C LYS A 27 -6.56 -4.91 -10.06
N CYS A 28 -6.81 -3.62 -9.84
CA CYS A 28 -6.22 -2.86 -8.74
C CYS A 28 -6.72 -3.37 -7.38
N GLU A 29 -8.04 -3.50 -7.21
CA GLU A 29 -8.66 -3.99 -5.97
C GLU A 29 -8.16 -5.38 -5.58
N LEU A 30 -8.04 -6.29 -6.54
CA LEU A 30 -7.43 -7.61 -6.33
C LEU A 30 -5.99 -7.50 -5.82
N LYS A 31 -5.17 -6.59 -6.39
CA LYS A 31 -3.81 -6.33 -5.93
C LYS A 31 -3.77 -5.66 -4.54
N LEU A 32 -4.78 -4.86 -4.20
CA LEU A 32 -4.90 -4.19 -2.90
C LEU A 32 -5.49 -5.07 -1.80
N ARG A 33 -5.93 -6.30 -2.13
CA ARG A 33 -6.46 -7.24 -1.14
C ARG A 33 -5.42 -7.53 -0.05
N GLY A 34 -5.83 -7.36 1.21
CA GLY A 34 -4.95 -7.53 2.39
C GLY A 34 -3.92 -6.42 2.62
N LYS A 35 -3.84 -5.40 1.76
CA LYS A 35 -2.95 -4.25 1.93
C LYS A 35 -3.58 -3.18 2.83
N LYS A 36 -2.75 -2.46 3.59
CA LYS A 36 -3.15 -1.28 4.38
C LYS A 36 -2.28 -0.08 4.01
N PHE A 37 -2.85 1.11 4.14
CA PHE A 37 -2.21 2.39 3.85
C PHE A 37 -2.42 3.32 5.05
N ALA A 38 -1.35 4.00 5.50
CA ALA A 38 -1.44 4.90 6.64
C ALA A 38 -2.09 6.23 6.22
N GLY A 39 -3.25 6.57 6.80
CA GLY A 39 -3.96 7.81 6.50
C GLY A 39 -4.58 7.88 5.11
N MET A 40 -4.76 6.74 4.43
CA MET A 40 -5.48 6.67 3.15
C MET A 40 -6.41 5.47 3.15
N GLU A 41 -7.63 5.67 2.65
CA GLU A 41 -8.55 4.56 2.43
C GLU A 41 -8.17 3.81 1.16
N LYS A 42 -8.60 2.55 1.06
CA LYS A 42 -8.35 1.75 -0.15
C LYS A 42 -9.02 2.36 -1.37
N GLU A 43 -10.21 2.93 -1.19
CA GLU A 43 -10.95 3.60 -2.27
C GLU A 43 -10.17 4.79 -2.82
N ASP A 44 -9.54 5.59 -1.96
CA ASP A 44 -8.67 6.70 -2.38
C ASP A 44 -7.50 6.20 -3.23
N VAL A 45 -6.86 5.10 -2.81
CA VAL A 45 -5.74 4.50 -3.56
C VAL A 45 -6.19 4.01 -4.92
N VAL A 46 -7.35 3.35 -5.00
CA VAL A 46 -7.93 2.89 -6.27
C VAL A 46 -8.20 4.08 -7.19
N GLN A 47 -8.81 5.15 -6.68
CA GLN A 47 -9.10 6.34 -7.48
C GLN A 47 -7.82 7.01 -8.01
N GLU A 48 -6.80 7.18 -7.17
CA GLU A 48 -5.48 7.71 -7.57
C GLU A 48 -4.85 6.87 -8.69
N VAL A 49 -4.96 5.54 -8.60
CA VAL A 49 -4.51 4.61 -9.64
C VAL A 49 -5.30 4.81 -10.94
N LEU A 50 -6.63 4.88 -10.90
CA LEU A 50 -7.47 5.04 -12.09
C LEU A 50 -7.21 6.36 -12.81
N ILE A 51 -7.03 7.46 -12.06
CA ILE A 51 -6.65 8.77 -12.62
C ILE A 51 -5.31 8.66 -13.35
N LYS A 52 -4.34 7.95 -12.77
CA LYS A 52 -3.02 7.75 -13.39
C LYS A 52 -3.13 6.90 -14.66
N VAL A 53 -3.90 5.81 -14.62
CA VAL A 53 -4.15 4.95 -15.78
C VAL A 53 -4.74 5.78 -16.91
N HIS A 54 -5.85 6.49 -16.69
CA HIS A 54 -6.48 7.34 -17.71
C HIS A 54 -5.51 8.33 -18.35
N LYS A 55 -4.73 9.06 -17.53
CA LYS A 55 -3.72 10.01 -18.03
C LYS A 55 -2.61 9.32 -18.83
N SER A 56 -2.23 8.10 -18.46
CA SER A 56 -1.16 7.34 -19.12
C SER A 56 -1.56 6.76 -20.48
N LEU A 57 -2.85 6.51 -20.73
CA LEU A 57 -3.33 5.95 -22.00
C LEU A 57 -2.93 6.82 -23.20
N SER A 58 -2.92 8.14 -23.05
CA SER A 58 -2.47 9.08 -24.09
C SER A 58 -1.00 8.91 -24.51
N LYS A 59 -0.20 8.22 -23.69
CA LYS A 59 1.24 7.99 -23.90
C LYS A 59 1.56 6.53 -24.24
N TYR A 60 0.53 5.70 -24.40
CA TYR A 60 0.71 4.29 -24.71
C TYR A 60 1.30 4.11 -26.11
N ASP A 61 2.24 3.18 -26.22
CA ASP A 61 2.96 2.85 -27.45
C ASP A 61 2.97 1.32 -27.62
N SER A 62 2.19 0.84 -28.58
CA SER A 62 2.02 -0.59 -28.86
C SER A 62 3.28 -1.28 -29.38
N SER A 63 4.28 -0.51 -29.85
CA SER A 63 5.57 -1.08 -30.29
C SER A 63 6.45 -1.52 -29.12
N LYS A 64 6.23 -0.97 -27.92
CA LYS A 64 7.07 -1.21 -26.74
C LYS A 64 6.53 -2.30 -25.83
N ALA A 65 5.22 -2.39 -25.66
CA ALA A 65 4.59 -3.35 -24.78
C ALA A 65 3.12 -3.57 -25.16
N LYS A 66 2.56 -4.71 -24.73
CA LYS A 66 1.12 -4.94 -24.77
C LYS A 66 0.40 -4.02 -23.78
N MET A 67 -0.85 -3.68 -24.08
CA MET A 67 -1.65 -2.78 -23.24
C MET A 67 -1.83 -3.33 -21.82
N SER A 68 -2.11 -4.63 -21.69
CA SER A 68 -2.22 -5.31 -20.40
C SER A 68 -0.96 -5.14 -19.54
N THR A 69 0.23 -5.30 -20.15
CA THR A 69 1.53 -5.11 -19.49
C THR A 69 1.75 -3.65 -19.13
N TYR A 70 1.40 -2.72 -20.01
CA TYR A 70 1.54 -1.29 -19.77
C TYR A 70 0.67 -0.84 -18.59
N ILE A 71 -0.62 -1.18 -18.58
CA ILE A 71 -1.55 -0.86 -17.49
C ILE A 71 -1.09 -1.49 -16.18
N GLU A 72 -0.63 -2.74 -16.19
CA GLU A 72 -0.11 -3.38 -15.00
C GLU A 72 1.08 -2.63 -14.40
N HIS A 73 2.03 -2.19 -15.22
CA HIS A 73 3.12 -1.35 -14.75
C HIS A 73 2.66 0.00 -14.22
N VAL A 74 1.66 0.64 -14.84
CA VAL A 74 1.11 1.90 -14.36
C VAL A 74 0.45 1.72 -12.99
N ILE A 75 -0.37 0.67 -12.83
CA ILE A 75 -1.02 0.33 -11.55
C ILE A 75 0.05 0.08 -10.48
N GLU A 76 1.05 -0.75 -10.76
CA GLU A 76 2.09 -1.10 -9.79
C GLU A 76 2.92 0.12 -9.36
N ASN A 77 3.32 0.95 -10.32
CA ASN A 77 4.08 2.16 -10.01
C ASN A 77 3.23 3.15 -9.19
N MET A 78 1.96 3.32 -9.51
CA MET A 78 1.11 4.24 -8.77
C MET A 78 0.79 3.74 -7.35
N VAL A 79 0.55 2.44 -7.17
CA VAL A 79 0.40 1.85 -5.82
C VAL A 79 1.67 2.06 -4.98
N LYS A 80 2.86 1.92 -5.59
CA LYS A 80 4.14 2.24 -4.93
C LYS A 80 4.23 3.72 -4.55
N ASP A 81 3.82 4.61 -5.44
CA ASP A 81 3.80 6.04 -5.15
C ASP A 81 2.84 6.38 -3.99
N CYS A 82 1.69 5.71 -3.91
CA CYS A 82 0.78 5.83 -2.77
C CYS A 82 1.44 5.37 -1.46
N TYR A 83 2.15 4.24 -1.46
CA TYR A 83 2.91 3.80 -0.28
C TYR A 83 3.97 4.81 0.16
N LYS A 84 4.72 5.37 -0.80
CA LYS A 84 5.72 6.41 -0.52
C LYS A 84 5.07 7.64 0.08
N LYS A 85 3.92 8.08 -0.46
CA LYS A 85 3.12 9.21 0.06
C LYS A 85 2.68 8.96 1.50
N CYS A 86 2.14 7.78 1.78
CA CYS A 86 1.70 7.36 3.11
C CYS A 86 2.86 7.30 4.11
N GLY A 87 4.04 6.88 3.66
CA GLY A 87 5.25 6.78 4.49
C GLY A 87 6.01 8.09 4.66
N THR A 88 5.54 9.21 4.11
CA THR A 88 6.21 10.50 4.30
C THR A 88 6.08 10.98 5.74
N GLU A 89 7.11 11.63 6.26
CA GLU A 89 7.13 12.19 7.62
C GLU A 89 5.92 13.11 7.88
N LYS A 90 5.57 13.96 6.93
CA LYS A 90 4.39 14.84 7.03
C LYS A 90 3.08 14.06 7.19
N ASN A 91 2.90 12.98 6.44
CA ASN A 91 1.71 12.15 6.56
C ASN A 91 1.68 11.43 7.90
N LEU A 92 2.81 10.86 8.32
CA LEU A 92 2.91 10.14 9.60
C LEU A 92 2.68 11.08 10.80
N ILE A 93 3.10 12.34 10.75
CA ILE A 93 2.81 13.32 11.80
C ILE A 93 1.29 13.51 11.93
N LEU A 94 0.57 13.64 10.81
CA LEU A 94 -0.88 13.83 10.81
C LEU A 94 -1.62 12.58 11.28
N VAL A 95 -1.24 11.41 10.77
CA VAL A 95 -1.90 10.13 11.09
C VAL A 95 -1.72 9.74 12.56
N ASN A 96 -0.58 10.10 13.16
CA ASN A 96 -0.30 9.81 14.57
C ASN A 96 -0.62 11.00 15.49
N ALA A 97 -1.21 12.08 14.96
CA ALA A 97 -1.58 13.22 15.79
C ALA A 97 -2.67 12.81 16.78
N LEU A 98 -2.55 13.27 18.02
CA LEU A 98 -3.60 13.09 19.01
C LEU A 98 -4.75 14.03 18.70
N GLU A 99 -5.96 13.48 18.56
CA GLU A 99 -7.16 14.28 18.42
C GLU A 99 -7.48 14.92 19.78
N LEU A 100 -7.56 16.26 19.79
CA LEU A 100 -8.01 17.03 20.93
C LEU A 100 -9.48 17.37 20.69
N GLU A 101 -10.36 16.82 21.52
CA GLU A 101 -11.79 17.10 21.45
C GLU A 101 -12.19 17.96 22.65
N ASP A 102 -12.91 19.05 22.40
CA ASP A 102 -13.49 19.88 23.44
C ASP A 102 -14.78 19.19 23.94
N SER A 103 -14.71 18.51 25.09
CA SER A 103 -15.90 17.97 25.75
C SER A 103 -16.62 19.07 26.53
N TYR A 104 -17.63 19.69 25.93
CA TYR A 104 -18.56 20.56 26.67
C TYR A 104 -19.65 19.69 27.32
N GLU A 105 -19.31 18.97 28.40
CA GLU A 105 -20.34 18.37 29.26
C GLU A 105 -20.96 19.47 30.13
N TRP A 106 -22.25 19.71 29.93
CA TRP A 106 -23.06 20.66 30.70
C TRP A 106 -23.60 19.96 31.95
N ASP A 107 -22.72 19.60 32.88
CA ASP A 107 -23.10 19.14 34.21
C ASP A 107 -22.28 19.88 35.27
N ASP A 108 -22.97 20.47 36.25
CA ASP A 108 -22.47 21.54 37.14
C ASP A 108 -21.36 21.10 38.13
N GLU A 109 -20.84 19.88 38.03
CA GLU A 109 -19.73 19.38 38.86
C GLU A 109 -18.66 18.56 38.10
N ALA A 110 -18.62 18.59 36.76
CA ALA A 110 -17.65 17.83 35.98
C ALA A 110 -16.41 18.66 35.57
N PHE A 111 -15.24 18.01 35.66
CA PHE A 111 -13.90 18.53 35.36
C PHE A 111 -13.82 19.23 33.98
N GLN A 112 -13.67 20.56 33.98
CA GLN A 112 -13.34 21.34 32.78
C GLN A 112 -11.86 21.12 32.42
N GLY A 113 -11.60 20.23 31.48
CA GLY A 113 -10.26 20.01 30.94
C GLY A 113 -10.30 19.40 29.55
N TYR A 114 -9.19 19.55 28.82
CA TYR A 114 -9.02 18.92 27.52
C TYR A 114 -9.07 17.40 27.66
N GLY A 115 -10.08 16.77 27.08
CA GLY A 115 -10.18 15.32 26.97
C GLY A 115 -9.32 14.85 25.80
N ALA A 116 -8.36 13.96 26.07
CA ALA A 116 -7.69 13.23 25.01
C ALA A 116 -8.42 11.90 24.79
N HIS A 117 -9.03 11.71 23.62
CA HIS A 117 -9.58 10.42 23.27
C HIS A 117 -8.45 9.49 22.83
N VAL A 118 -7.99 8.63 23.74
CA VAL A 118 -7.11 7.51 23.38
C VAL A 118 -8.00 6.44 22.78
N GLY A 119 -7.87 6.19 21.47
CA GLY A 119 -8.63 5.14 20.79
C GLY A 119 -8.59 3.84 21.59
N SER A 120 -9.77 3.30 21.91
CA SER A 120 -9.86 1.98 22.54
C SER A 120 -9.16 0.97 21.66
N VAL A 121 -8.49 0.02 22.31
CA VAL A 121 -7.72 -1.01 21.62
C VAL A 121 -8.69 -2.03 21.01
N ASP A 122 -9.32 -1.64 19.90
CA ASP A 122 -10.27 -2.46 19.19
C ASP A 122 -9.53 -3.59 18.44
N ALA A 123 -10.21 -4.72 18.25
CA ALA A 123 -9.68 -6.06 17.98
C ALA A 123 -8.89 -6.26 16.65
N GLY A 124 -7.86 -5.45 16.40
CA GLY A 124 -6.89 -5.61 15.31
C GLY A 124 -5.71 -6.52 15.65
N TYR A 125 -5.69 -7.11 16.86
CA TYR A 125 -4.54 -7.87 17.38
C TYR A 125 -4.28 -9.21 16.70
N MET A 126 -5.26 -9.82 16.02
CA MET A 126 -5.02 -11.14 15.41
C MET A 126 -4.04 -11.08 14.21
N ALA A 127 -3.92 -9.93 13.54
CA ALA A 127 -2.95 -9.76 12.45
C ALA A 127 -1.57 -9.29 12.95
N VAL A 128 -1.52 -8.68 14.13
CA VAL A 128 -0.28 -8.19 14.75
C VAL A 128 0.45 -9.36 15.41
N ASP A 129 -0.26 -10.27 16.09
CA ASP A 129 0.35 -11.43 16.77
C ASP A 129 1.14 -12.34 15.83
N MET A 130 0.60 -12.70 14.66
CA MET A 130 1.33 -13.54 13.68
C MET A 130 2.60 -12.86 13.14
N SER A 131 2.60 -11.53 13.00
CA SER A 131 3.76 -10.79 12.52
C SER A 131 4.83 -10.61 13.60
N ILE A 132 4.42 -10.53 14.87
CA ILE A 132 5.31 -10.42 16.02
C ILE A 132 6.03 -11.76 16.25
N ASP A 133 5.31 -12.89 16.27
CA ASP A 133 5.89 -14.20 16.57
C ASP A 133 6.97 -14.62 15.57
N VAL A 134 6.75 -14.39 14.27
CA VAL A 134 7.76 -14.71 13.25
C VAL A 134 8.96 -13.77 13.34
N SER A 135 8.74 -12.49 13.70
CA SER A 135 9.82 -11.49 13.83
C SER A 135 10.79 -11.77 14.98
N ILE A 136 10.40 -12.56 15.99
CA ILE A 136 11.26 -12.96 17.12
C ILE A 136 12.40 -13.88 16.64
N THR A 137 12.19 -14.63 15.56
CA THR A 137 13.20 -15.55 14.97
C THR A 137 14.18 -14.86 14.03
N PHE A 138 13.97 -13.57 13.75
CA PHE A 138 14.80 -12.78 12.86
C PHE A 138 15.93 -12.10 13.64
N SER A 139 17.13 -12.11 13.05
CA SER A 139 18.21 -11.23 13.50
C SER A 139 17.83 -9.76 13.33
N ALA A 140 18.51 -8.86 14.04
CA ALA A 140 18.25 -7.42 13.94
C ALA A 140 18.28 -6.92 12.48
N ARG A 141 19.20 -7.46 11.68
CA ARG A 141 19.34 -7.13 10.25
C ARG A 141 18.22 -7.70 9.38
N GLU A 142 17.77 -8.90 9.68
CA GLU A 142 16.61 -9.50 9.01
C GLU A 142 15.32 -8.75 9.34
N LYS A 143 15.16 -8.33 10.60
CA LYS A 143 14.01 -7.55 11.07
C LYS A 143 13.94 -6.19 10.39
N GLU A 144 15.06 -5.48 10.33
CA GLU A 144 15.18 -4.20 9.61
C GLU A 144 14.84 -4.34 8.12
N ILE A 145 15.35 -5.38 7.45
CA ILE A 145 15.02 -5.66 6.04
C ILE A 145 13.55 -6.07 5.88
N PHE A 146 13.00 -6.84 6.82
CA PHE A 146 11.60 -7.24 6.81
C PHE A 146 10.66 -6.06 6.95
N GLU A 147 10.91 -5.16 7.90
CA GLU A 147 10.15 -3.93 8.08
C GLU A 147 10.23 -3.01 6.84
N LEU A 148 11.42 -2.81 6.28
CA LEU A 148 11.54 -2.02 5.05
C LEU A 148 10.79 -2.67 3.87
N ARG A 149 10.74 -4.00 3.81
CA ARG A 149 9.97 -4.70 2.77
C ARG A 149 8.46 -4.62 2.98
N THR A 150 7.98 -4.67 4.22
CA THR A 150 6.55 -4.48 4.52
C THR A 150 6.11 -3.03 4.31
N GLN A 151 7.02 -2.06 4.45
CA GLN A 151 6.83 -0.65 4.09
C GLN A 151 6.89 -0.38 2.57
N GLY A 152 7.20 -1.39 1.74
CA GLY A 152 7.14 -1.30 0.28
C GLY A 152 8.45 -0.90 -0.43
N TYR A 153 9.59 -0.82 0.27
CA TYR A 153 10.89 -0.56 -0.36
C TYR A 153 11.36 -1.74 -1.23
N GLU A 154 11.97 -1.47 -2.39
CA GLU A 154 12.56 -2.51 -3.24
C GLU A 154 13.96 -2.90 -2.75
N PHE A 155 14.47 -4.06 -3.18
CA PHE A 155 15.80 -4.51 -2.75
C PHE A 155 16.94 -3.53 -3.10
N VAL A 156 16.74 -2.70 -4.12
CA VAL A 156 17.69 -1.62 -4.48
C VAL A 156 17.61 -0.49 -3.47
N ASP A 157 16.40 -0.02 -3.13
CA ASP A 157 16.22 1.06 -2.15
C ASP A 157 16.72 0.65 -0.76
N ILE A 158 16.50 -0.61 -0.38
CA ILE A 158 16.97 -1.17 0.88
C ILE A 158 18.50 -1.29 0.87
N ALA A 159 19.08 -1.74 -0.25
CA ALA A 159 20.52 -1.82 -0.42
C ALA A 159 21.18 -0.45 -0.25
N ASP A 160 20.62 0.58 -0.87
CA ASP A 160 21.11 1.95 -0.78
C ASP A 160 20.97 2.50 0.64
N LYS A 161 19.84 2.28 1.32
CA LYS A 161 19.63 2.69 2.73
C LYS A 161 20.59 2.00 3.69
N LEU A 162 20.86 0.72 3.46
CA LEU A 162 21.60 -0.13 4.39
C LEU A 162 23.11 -0.24 4.04
N GLY A 163 23.56 0.45 2.99
CA GLY A 163 24.95 0.48 2.54
C GLY A 163 25.47 -0.88 2.06
N VAL A 164 24.60 -1.72 1.48
CA VAL A 164 24.94 -3.08 1.03
C VAL A 164 24.49 -3.30 -0.41
N THR A 165 24.87 -4.42 -1.02
CA THR A 165 24.47 -4.72 -2.40
C THR A 165 23.04 -5.28 -2.47
N LYS A 166 22.34 -5.02 -3.59
CA LYS A 166 21.03 -5.64 -3.90
C LYS A 166 21.04 -7.16 -3.77
N ALA A 167 22.13 -7.80 -4.22
CA ALA A 167 22.31 -9.25 -4.12
C ALA A 167 22.32 -9.72 -2.66
N ARG A 168 22.97 -8.96 -1.77
CA ARG A 168 22.99 -9.25 -0.34
C ARG A 168 21.60 -9.14 0.28
N ILE A 169 20.84 -8.10 -0.05
CA ILE A 169 19.45 -7.96 0.40
C ILE A 169 18.59 -9.12 -0.09
N SER A 170 18.72 -9.52 -1.36
CA SER A 170 17.97 -10.66 -1.91
C SER A 170 18.32 -11.98 -1.22
N GLN A 171 19.60 -12.20 -0.88
CA GLN A 171 20.03 -13.37 -0.12
C GLN A 171 19.42 -13.42 1.28
N ILE A 172 19.44 -12.28 2.00
CA ILE A 172 18.84 -12.18 3.34
C ILE A 172 17.33 -12.39 3.26
N TRP A 173 16.66 -11.83 2.25
CA TRP A 173 15.22 -12.01 2.03
C TRP A 173 14.82 -13.47 1.80
N LYS A 174 15.65 -14.26 1.10
CA LYS A 174 15.42 -15.71 0.96
C LYS A 174 15.47 -16.43 2.32
N GLY A 175 16.40 -16.03 3.19
CA GLY A 175 16.50 -16.57 4.56
C GLY A 175 15.27 -16.22 5.41
N ILE A 176 14.83 -14.96 5.35
CA ILE A 176 13.59 -14.49 5.98
C ILE A 176 12.39 -15.32 5.54
N LYS A 177 12.24 -15.53 4.21
CA LYS A 177 11.12 -16.30 3.66
C LYS A 177 11.16 -17.77 4.11
N ALA A 178 12.34 -18.40 4.13
CA ALA A 178 12.48 -19.77 4.59
C ALA A 178 12.11 -19.94 6.09
N LYS A 179 12.38 -18.93 6.93
CA LYS A 179 11.96 -18.92 8.33
C LYS A 179 10.45 -18.67 8.47
N TYR A 180 9.88 -17.83 7.61
CA TYR A 180 8.45 -17.56 7.57
C TYR A 180 7.64 -18.79 7.15
N ASP A 181 8.11 -19.55 6.16
CA ASP A 181 7.44 -20.76 5.64
C ASP A 181 7.46 -21.96 6.62
N GLN A 182 8.13 -21.85 7.78
CA GLN A 182 8.19 -22.88 8.82
C GLN A 182 7.13 -22.72 9.93
N PHE A 183 6.32 -21.66 9.85
CA PHE A 183 5.17 -21.38 10.71
C PHE A 183 3.87 -21.48 9.90
#